data_AF-A0A2N7TGQ2-F1
#
_entry.id   AF-A0A2N7TGQ2-F1
#
_cell.length_a   1.000
_cell.length_b   1.000
_cell.length_c   1.000
_cell.angle_alpha   90.00
_cell.angle_beta   90.00
_cell.angle_gamma   90.00
#
_symmetry.space_group_name_H-M   'P 1'
#
loop_
_entity.id
_entity.type
_entity.pdbx_description
1 polymer ?
#
loop_
_entity_poly.entity_id
_entity_poly.type
_entity_poly.pdbx_seq_one_letter_code
_entity_poly.pdbx_strand_id
1 'polypeptide(L)' 'RAMGAEGITVDRLEDVGPALKKAIDLQMTEGKTCILEIMCTRELGDPFRRDALKKPVRLLEKYQDYV' A
#
# COMPACT_ATOMS: atom_id res chain seq x y z
N ARG A 1 -3.58 -24.92 0.56
CA ARG A 1 -3.75 -23.63 1.27
C ARG A 1 -4.06 -23.93 2.74
N ALA A 2 -3.26 -23.43 3.68
CA ALA A 2 -3.21 -23.98 5.05
C ALA A 2 -4.16 -23.34 6.08
N MET A 3 -5.07 -22.43 5.68
CA MET A 3 -5.91 -21.67 6.63
C MET A 3 -7.36 -21.46 6.15
N GLY A 4 -7.85 -22.23 5.15
CA GLY A 4 -9.17 -22.00 4.54
C GLY A 4 -9.32 -20.68 3.78
N ALA A 5 -8.30 -19.82 3.81
CA ALA A 5 -8.23 -18.55 3.09
C ALA A 5 -7.74 -18.73 1.65
N GLU A 6 -8.21 -17.84 0.78
CA GLU A 6 -7.79 -17.73 -0.61
C GLU A 6 -6.48 -16.95 -0.69
N GLY A 7 -5.40 -17.59 -1.14
CA GLY A 7 -4.11 -16.91 -1.35
C GLY A 7 -3.99 -16.41 -2.79
N ILE A 8 -3.69 -15.13 -2.97
CA ILE A 8 -3.43 -14.46 -4.25
C ILE A 8 -2.04 -13.84 -4.19
N THR A 9 -1.11 -14.32 -5.02
CA THR A 9 0.22 -13.73 -5.17
C THR A 9 0.21 -12.75 -6.34
N VAL A 10 0.79 -11.57 -6.14
CA VAL A 10 0.85 -10.47 -7.11
C VAL A 10 2.31 -10.11 -7.35
N ASP A 11 2.82 -10.45 -8.54
CA ASP A 11 4.22 -10.23 -8.93
C ASP A 11 4.43 -8.91 -9.68
N ARG A 12 3.37 -8.35 -10.28
CA ARG A 12 3.44 -7.14 -11.11
C ARG A 12 2.55 -6.05 -10.54
N LEU A 13 3.02 -4.80 -10.65
CA LEU A 13 2.30 -3.64 -10.12
C LEU A 13 0.91 -3.45 -10.77
N GLU A 14 0.79 -3.72 -12.07
CA GLU A 14 -0.47 -3.60 -12.82
C GLU A 14 -1.57 -4.58 -12.32
N ASP A 15 -1.16 -5.69 -11.73
CA ASP A 15 -2.06 -6.74 -11.25
C ASP A 15 -2.60 -6.46 -9.85
N VAL A 16 -2.05 -5.46 -9.12
CA VAL A 16 -2.50 -5.09 -7.78
C VAL A 16 -3.96 -4.64 -7.77
N GLY A 17 -4.35 -3.80 -8.73
CA GLY A 17 -5.72 -3.28 -8.83
C GLY A 17 -6.76 -4.39 -9.09
N PRO A 18 -6.58 -5.19 -10.15
CA PRO A 18 -7.44 -6.34 -10.42
C PRO A 18 -7.48 -7.37 -9.28
N ALA A 19 -6.32 -7.69 -8.67
CA ALA A 19 -6.25 -8.63 -7.56
C ALA A 19 -7.05 -8.14 -6.35
N LEU A 20 -6.97 -6.85 -6.03
CA LEU A 20 -7.71 -6.25 -4.91
C LEU A 20 -9.22 -6.27 -5.16
N LYS A 21 -9.67 -5.91 -6.38
CA LYS A 21 -11.11 -5.99 -6.74
C LYS A 21 -11.63 -7.42 -6.59
N LYS A 22 -10.90 -8.39 -7.14
CA LYS A 22 -11.26 -9.81 -7.03
C LYS A 22 -11.35 -10.27 -5.57
N ALA A 23 -10.41 -9.86 -4.72
CA ALA A 23 -10.42 -10.21 -3.30
C ALA A 23 -11.64 -9.62 -2.58
N ILE A 24 -12.00 -8.37 -2.86
CA ILE A 24 -13.19 -7.72 -2.32
C ILE A 24 -14.46 -8.44 -2.78
N ASP A 25 -14.57 -8.75 -4.07
CA ASP A 25 -15.73 -9.44 -4.62
C ASP A 25 -15.90 -10.83 -3.99
N LEU A 26 -14.82 -11.60 -3.84
CA LEU A 26 -14.82 -12.91 -3.17
C LEU A 26 -15.22 -12.80 -1.69
N GLN A 27 -14.80 -11.74 -1.00
CA GLN A 27 -15.19 -11.51 0.37
C GLN A 27 -16.68 -11.14 0.49
N MET A 28 -17.19 -10.27 -0.39
CA MET A 28 -18.57 -9.77 -0.33
C MET A 28 -19.60 -10.78 -0.82
N THR A 29 -19.26 -11.60 -1.81
CA THR A 29 -20.20 -12.55 -2.45
C THR A 29 -20.09 -13.97 -1.91
N GLU A 30 -18.88 -14.43 -1.61
CA GLU A 30 -18.61 -15.81 -1.19
C GLU A 30 -18.21 -15.93 0.28
N GLY A 31 -18.03 -14.81 0.99
CA GLY A 31 -17.61 -14.79 2.40
C GLY A 31 -16.18 -15.32 2.62
N LYS A 32 -15.39 -15.44 1.56
CA LYS A 32 -14.04 -16.00 1.62
C LYS A 32 -13.03 -14.96 2.08
N THR A 33 -12.25 -15.30 3.09
CA THR A 33 -11.12 -14.48 3.52
C THR A 33 -9.99 -14.63 2.49
N CYS A 34 -9.51 -13.52 1.94
CA CYS A 34 -8.43 -13.50 0.97
C CYS A 34 -7.16 -12.91 1.58
N ILE A 35 -6.02 -13.55 1.31
CA ILE A 35 -4.68 -13.08 1.65
C ILE A 35 -4.01 -12.66 0.33
N LEU A 36 -3.66 -11.38 0.21
CA LEU A 36 -2.88 -10.87 -0.92
C LEU A 36 -1.40 -10.79 -0.52
N GLU A 37 -0.57 -11.55 -1.22
CA GLU A 37 0.89 -11.45 -1.14
C GLU A 37 1.37 -10.58 -2.29
N ILE A 38 1.82 -9.37 -1.98
CA ILE A 38 2.29 -8.40 -2.97
C ILE A 38 3.81 -8.35 -2.92
N MET A 39 4.45 -8.68 -4.03
CA MET A 39 5.90 -8.63 -4.16
C MET A 39 6.34 -7.18 -4.42
N CYS A 40 6.89 -6.54 -3.39
CA CYS A 40 7.39 -5.16 -3.47
C CYS A 40 8.89 -5.12 -3.79
N THR A 41 9.32 -4.14 -4.58
CA THR A 41 10.73 -3.77 -4.70
C THR A 41 11.19 -2.95 -3.48
N ARG A 42 12.50 -2.78 -3.30
CA ARG A 42 13.06 -1.98 -2.19
C ARG A 42 13.06 -0.48 -2.46
N GLU A 43 12.60 -0.07 -3.64
CA GLU A 43 12.55 1.33 -4.05
C GLU A 43 11.31 2.00 -3.47
N LEU A 44 11.48 3.19 -2.89
CA LEU A 44 10.37 4.03 -2.47
C LEU A 44 9.92 4.86 -3.68
N GLY A 45 8.62 4.89 -3.95
CA GLY A 45 8.04 5.83 -4.91
C GLY A 45 8.02 7.27 -4.36
N ASP A 46 7.84 8.25 -5.24
CA ASP A 46 7.47 9.61 -4.83
C ASP A 46 6.12 9.56 -4.11
N PRO A 47 5.89 10.24 -2.97
CA PRO A 47 6.65 11.29 -2.29
C PRO A 47 7.59 10.80 -1.16
N PHE A 48 7.78 9.49 -1.01
CA PHE A 48 8.50 8.90 0.12
C PHE A 48 10.01 8.76 -0.13
N ARG A 49 10.47 9.09 -1.34
CA ARG A 49 11.90 9.22 -1.61
C ARG A 49 12.51 10.33 -0.78
N ARG A 50 13.74 10.12 -0.31
CA ARG A 50 14.49 11.09 0.52
C ARG A 50 14.67 12.45 -0.16
N ASP A 51 14.79 12.45 -1.49
CA ASP A 51 14.90 13.67 -2.31
C ASP A 51 13.55 14.32 -2.63
N ALA A 52 12.44 13.59 -2.51
CA ALA A 52 11.07 14.11 -2.72
C ALA A 52 10.39 14.61 -1.43
N LEU A 53 11.06 14.47 -0.28
CA LEU A 53 10.55 14.91 1.01
C LEU A 53 10.59 16.44 1.14
N LYS A 54 9.41 17.08 1.01
CA LYS A 54 9.23 18.49 1.39
C LYS A 54 9.30 18.62 2.91
N LYS A 55 10.22 19.46 3.39
CA LYS A 55 10.25 19.83 4.81
C LYS A 55 8.92 20.47 5.21
N PRO A 56 8.37 20.14 6.39
CA PRO A 56 7.14 20.74 6.87
C PRO A 56 7.33 22.25 7.02
N VAL A 57 6.42 23.03 6.40
CA VAL A 57 6.42 24.50 6.51
C VAL A 57 5.69 24.88 7.78
N ARG A 58 6.40 25.54 8.70
CA ARG A 58 5.83 26.02 9.96
C ARG A 58 5.13 27.36 9.71
N LEU A 59 3.83 27.42 10.01
CA LEU A 59 3.00 28.59 9.74
C LEU A 59 2.93 29.58 10.92
N LEU A 60 3.30 29.14 12.13
CA LEU A 60 3.23 29.96 13.34
C LEU A 60 4.60 30.57 13.65
N GLU A 61 4.62 31.86 13.93
CA GLU A 61 5.83 32.68 14.17
C GLU A 61 6.70 32.12 15.29
N LYS A 62 6.11 31.70 16.41
CA LYS A 62 6.81 31.08 17.56
C LYS A 62 7.60 29.80 17.24
N TYR A 63 7.40 29.22 16.06
CA TYR A 63 8.04 27.98 15.66
C TYR A 63 9.06 28.16 14.53
N GLN A 64 9.31 29.39 14.06
CA GLN A 64 10.21 29.66 12.94
C GLN A 64 11.67 29.27 13.23
N ASP A 65 12.15 29.41 14.47
CA ASP A 65 13.56 29.21 14.83
C ASP A 65 13.98 27.74 15.03
N TYR A 66 13.03 26.82 15.09
CA TYR A 66 13.30 25.40 15.34
C TYR A 66 13.41 24.67 13.99
N VAL A 67 14.64 24.52 13.48
CA VAL A 67 14.98 23.78 12.25
C VAL A 67 15.65 22.46 12.59
#